data_AF-X1NNV9-F1
#
_entry.id   AF-X1NNV9-F1
#
_cell.length_a   1.000
_cell.length_b   1.000
_cell.length_c   1.000
_cell.angle_alpha   90.00
_cell.angle_beta   90.00
_cell.angle_gamma   90.00
#
_symmetry.space_group_name_H-M   'P 1'
#
loop_
_entity.id
_entity.type
_entity.pdbx_description
1 polymer ?
#
loop_
_entity_poly.entity_id
_entity_poly.type
_entity_poly.pdbx_seq_one_letter_code
_entity_poly.pdbx_strand_id
1 'polypeptide(L)' 'MEWAEKGVSLLPLEHLLIEISYLSDTERSLKLKPSGKRYRQIVAQLKQCNWQ' A
#
# COMPACT_ATOMS: atom_id res chain seq x y z
N MET A 1 3.68 1.40 10.67
CA MET A 1 5.10 1.00 10.75
C MET A 1 5.85 1.70 9.64
N GLU A 2 6.45 2.85 9.95
CA GLU A 2 7.44 3.46 9.07
C GLU A 2 8.74 2.63 9.25
N TRP A 3 9.43 2.25 8.16
CA TRP A 3 10.51 1.22 8.08
C TRP A 3 10.09 -0.26 8.01
N ALA A 4 8.94 -0.59 7.41
CA ALA A 4 8.57 -2.00 7.16
C ALA A 4 9.57 -2.76 6.27
N GLU A 5 10.39 -2.05 5.47
CA GLU A 5 11.40 -2.62 4.58
C GLU A 5 12.47 -3.46 5.30
N LYS A 6 12.82 -3.12 6.55
CA LYS A 6 13.80 -3.88 7.36
C LYS A 6 13.17 -5.06 8.10
N GLY A 7 11.85 -5.18 8.07
CA GLY A 7 11.07 -6.14 8.84
C GLY A 7 9.94 -6.78 8.04
N VAL A 8 10.05 -6.85 6.71
CA VAL A 8 9.02 -7.45 5.84
C VAL A 8 8.66 -8.87 6.31
N SER A 9 9.65 -9.61 6.80
CA SER A 9 9.51 -10.96 7.36
C SER A 9 8.72 -11.02 8.68
N LEU A 10 8.52 -9.90 9.36
CA LEU A 10 7.76 -9.79 10.62
C LEU A 10 6.32 -9.30 10.39
N LEU A 11 5.96 -8.98 9.15
CA LEU A 11 4.59 -8.56 8.84
C LEU A 11 3.63 -9.73 9.05
N PRO A 12 2.41 -9.46 9.56
CA PRO A 12 1.36 -10.47 9.59
C PRO A 12 1.11 -11.03 8.18
N LEU A 13 0.67 -12.28 8.09
CA LEU A 13 0.39 -12.93 6.80
C LEU A 13 -0.56 -12.09 5.92
N GLU A 14 -1.57 -11.47 6.54
CA GLU A 14 -2.44 -10.48 5.92
C GLU A 14 -2.02 -9.07 6.33
N HIS A 15 -1.65 -8.25 5.35
CA HIS A 15 -1.26 -6.86 5.54
C HIS A 15 -1.45 -6.08 4.23
N LEU A 16 -1.48 -4.75 4.31
CA LEU A 16 -1.35 -3.89 3.14
C LEU A 16 -0.02 -3.18 3.22
N LEU A 17 0.91 -3.53 2.32
CA LEU A 17 2.16 -2.81 2.21
C LEU A 17 1.94 -1.60 1.30
N ILE A 18 2.41 -0.44 1.76
CA ILE A 18 2.34 0.82 1.01
C ILE A 18 3.77 1.30 0.81
N GLU A 19 4.16 1.43 -0.44
CA GLU A 19 5.46 1.99 -0.82
C GLU A 19 5.24 3.42 -1.32
N ILE A 20 6.05 4.34 -0.81
CA ILE A 20 6.03 5.75 -1.20
C ILE A 20 7.37 6.06 -1.85
N SER A 21 7.37 6.41 -3.14
CA SER A 21 8.57 6.78 -3.88
C SER A 21 8.58 8.27 -4.17
N TYR A 22 9.74 8.90 -4.02
CA TYR A 22 9.97 10.28 -4.46
C TYR A 22 10.00 10.32 -5.99
N LEU A 23 9.24 11.25 -6.61
CA LEU A 23 9.28 11.49 -8.06
C LEU A 23 9.86 12.86 -8.39
N SER A 24 9.43 13.91 -7.68
CA SER A 24 9.92 15.29 -7.81
C SER A 24 9.64 16.06 -6.51
N ASP A 25 9.95 17.34 -6.41
CA ASP A 25 9.71 18.09 -5.16
C ASP A 25 8.24 18.09 -4.74
N THR A 26 7.33 18.10 -5.71
CA THR A 26 5.88 18.15 -5.49
C THR A 26 5.16 16.82 -5.75
N GLU A 27 5.83 15.81 -6.31
CA GLU A 27 5.18 14.55 -6.68
C GLU A 27 5.74 13.35 -5.92
N ARG A 28 4.82 12.45 -5.54
CA ARG A 28 5.14 11.16 -4.94
C ARG A 28 4.35 10.08 -5.65
N SER A 29 4.98 8.91 -5.80
CA SER A 29 4.29 7.70 -6.24
C SER A 29 3.87 6.88 -5.04
N LEU A 30 2.61 6.41 -5.03
CA LEU A 30 2.11 5.49 -4.01
C LEU A 30 1.80 4.14 -4.66
N LYS A 31 2.43 3.08 -4.16
CA LYS A 31 2.17 1.70 -4.61
C LYS A 31 1.58 0.87 -3.49
N LEU A 32 0.35 0.40 -3.71
CA LEU A 32 -0.39 -0.45 -2.78
C LEU A 32 -0.18 -1.93 -3.14
N LYS A 33 0.34 -2.72 -2.19
CA LYS A 33 0.58 -4.16 -2.32
C LYS A 33 -0.23 -4.91 -1.25
N PRO A 34 -1.50 -5.27 -1.52
CA PRO A 34 -2.33 -5.98 -0.57
C PRO A 34 -1.95 -7.47 -0.49
N SER A 35 -1.71 -7.96 0.73
CA SER A 35 -1.66 -9.38 1.08
C SER A 35 -2.92 -9.77 1.84
N GLY A 36 -3.56 -10.87 1.46
CA GLY A 36 -4.80 -11.32 2.10
C GLY A 36 -6.08 -10.82 1.43
N LYS A 37 -7.20 -11.50 1.73
CA LYS A 37 -8.47 -11.27 1.03
C LYS A 37 -9.08 -9.92 1.42
N ARG A 38 -9.03 -9.58 2.70
CA ARG A 38 -9.54 -8.33 3.24
C ARG A 38 -8.88 -7.11 2.60
N TYR A 39 -7.54 -7.10 2.52
CA TYR A 39 -6.80 -5.96 1.98
C TYR A 39 -6.94 -5.82 0.46
N ARG A 40 -7.11 -6.93 -0.27
CA ARG A 40 -7.47 -6.87 -1.70
C ARG A 40 -8.82 -6.21 -1.93
N GLN A 41 -9.82 -6.50 -1.09
CA GLN A 41 -11.14 -5.89 -1.17
C GLN A 41 -11.07 -4.39 -0.86
N ILE A 42 -10.31 -3.98 0.17
CA ILE A 42 -10.10 -2.57 0.49
C ILE A 42 -9.49 -1.82 -0.71
N VAL A 43 -8.43 -2.37 -1.33
CA VAL A 43 -7.80 -1.73 -2.50
C VAL A 43 -8.76 -1.66 -3.70
N ALA A 44 -9.59 -2.69 -3.92
CA ALA A 44 -10.59 -2.68 -4.97
C ALA A 44 -11.65 -1.59 -4.74
N GLN A 45 -12.12 -1.41 -3.50
CA GLN A 45 -13.07 -0.35 -3.14
C GLN A 45 -12.44 1.05 -3.30
N LEU A 46 -11.18 1.23 -2.88
CA LEU A 46 -10.47 2.50 -3.07
C LEU A 46 -10.37 2.90 -4.55
N LYS A 47 -10.14 1.93 -5.45
CA LYS A 47 -10.14 2.18 -6.90
C LYS A 47 -11.52 2.53 -7.45
N GLN A 48 -12.58 2.02 -6.83
CA GLN A 48 -13.96 2.33 -7.21
C GLN A 48 -14.42 3.69 -6.66
N CYS A 49 -13.87 4.13 -5.53
CA CYS A 49 -14.07 5.47 -4.98
C CYS A 49 -13.28 6.57 -5.71
N ASN A 50 -12.66 6.27 -6.85
CA ASN A 50 -12.09 7.28 -7.71
C ASN A 50 -13.25 7.99 -8.42
N TRP A 51 -13.84 8.99 -7.74
CA TRP A 51 -14.78 9.94 -8.33
C TRP A 51 -14.14 10.55 -9.58
N GLN A 52 -14.78 10.34 -10.73
CA GLN A 52 -14.57 11.18 -11.91
C GLN A 52 -15.07 12.59 -11.66
#